data_AF-A0A1X7UY86-F1
#
_entry.id   AF-A0A1X7UY86-F1
#
_cell.length_a   1.000
_cell.length_b   1.000
_cell.length_c   1.000
_cell.angle_alpha   90.00
_cell.angle_beta   90.00
_cell.angle_gamma   90.00
#
_symmetry.space_group_name_H-M   'P 1'
#
loop_
_entity.id
_entity.type
_entity.pdbx_description
1 polymer ?
#
loop_
_entity_poly.entity_id
_entity_poly.type
_entity_poly.pdbx_seq_one_letter_code
_entity_poly.pdbx_strand_id
1 'polypeptide(L)'
;MNTRFHSFDLVVTPAQVVDAAKAVFHTILLHRSTGKYTYNPQNPGTFSVGSVGVEDTDCTSMEFTYVRLSGDDMDHWIAGEVHGFASSLCQQGAGSRMGKISLEFYERKKPRWLLPAETSNWETWQLTLHVVEPSTDAELIQHQKRLTEELADIVLHIGRITSRPDYVPRNPTSDNHANVFETRFLSLQPYLHRIYYELPAETMAGTVRKLIRNTFAY
;
A
#
# COMPACT_ATOMS: atom_id res chain seq x y z
N MET A 1 19.67 -8.15 -3.43
CA MET A 1 18.43 -8.79 -2.98
C MET A 1 17.43 -8.67 -4.12
N ASN A 2 16.80 -9.76 -4.54
CA ASN A 2 15.78 -9.67 -5.57
C ASN A 2 14.49 -9.14 -4.92
N THR A 3 13.96 -8.04 -5.43
CA THR A 3 12.67 -7.49 -5.01
C THR A 3 11.59 -8.52 -5.29
N ARG A 4 10.78 -8.84 -4.27
CA ARG A 4 9.58 -9.66 -4.47
C ARG A 4 8.49 -8.81 -5.09
N PHE A 5 7.78 -9.36 -6.07
CA PHE A 5 6.75 -8.63 -6.80
C PHE A 5 5.47 -9.46 -6.84
N HIS A 6 4.37 -8.85 -6.39
CA HIS A 6 3.04 -9.43 -6.38
C HIS A 6 2.10 -8.51 -7.16
N SER A 7 1.29 -9.07 -8.05
CA SER A 7 0.33 -8.32 -8.85
C SER A 7 -1.06 -8.92 -8.76
N PHE A 8 -2.05 -8.04 -8.67
CA PHE A 8 -3.47 -8.38 -8.73
C PHE A 8 -4.13 -7.50 -9.79
N ASP A 9 -5.12 -8.06 -10.46
CA ASP A 9 -5.91 -7.36 -11.47
C ASP A 9 -7.38 -7.45 -11.05
N LEU A 10 -8.07 -6.30 -10.99
CA LEU A 10 -9.50 -6.23 -10.66
C LEU A 10 -10.25 -5.41 -11.69
N VAL A 11 -11.50 -5.79 -11.92
CA VAL A 11 -12.46 -5.00 -12.70
C VAL A 11 -13.42 -4.31 -11.73
N VAL A 12 -13.46 -2.98 -11.76
CA VAL A 12 -14.18 -2.14 -10.80
C VAL A 12 -15.06 -1.12 -11.50
N THR A 13 -16.11 -0.65 -10.82
CA THR A 13 -16.80 0.59 -11.20
C THR A 13 -16.04 1.81 -10.67
N PRO A 14 -16.29 3.03 -11.18
CA PRO A 14 -15.61 4.23 -10.69
C PRO A 14 -15.73 4.46 -9.18
N ALA A 15 -16.91 4.15 -8.61
CA ALA A 15 -17.15 4.29 -7.17
C ALA A 15 -16.33 3.31 -6.32
N GLN A 16 -15.95 2.16 -6.88
CA GLN A 16 -15.30 1.06 -6.16
C GLN A 16 -13.78 1.14 -6.12
N VAL A 17 -13.17 2.04 -6.90
CA VAL A 17 -11.71 2.19 -7.01
C VAL A 17 -11.06 2.40 -5.64
N VAL A 18 -11.63 3.32 -4.84
CA VAL A 18 -11.05 3.70 -3.55
C VAL A 18 -11.15 2.54 -2.55
N ASP A 19 -12.33 1.94 -2.41
CA ASP A 19 -12.54 0.86 -1.44
C ASP A 19 -11.73 -0.40 -1.80
N ALA A 20 -11.65 -0.76 -3.08
CA ALA A 20 -10.86 -1.91 -3.54
C ALA A 20 -9.37 -1.72 -3.21
N ALA A 21 -8.81 -0.55 -3.52
CA ALA A 21 -7.40 -0.25 -3.24
C ALA A 21 -7.12 -0.17 -1.73
N LYS A 22 -8.01 0.46 -0.95
CA LYS A 22 -7.89 0.52 0.52
C LYS A 22 -7.92 -0.88 1.14
N ALA A 23 -8.85 -1.74 0.73
CA ALA A 23 -8.97 -3.10 1.26
C ALA A 23 -7.68 -3.90 1.06
N VAL A 24 -7.10 -3.84 -0.15
CA VAL A 24 -5.83 -4.52 -0.47
C VAL A 24 -4.66 -3.93 0.32
N PHE A 25 -4.50 -2.60 0.33
CA PHE A 25 -3.34 -1.96 0.98
C PHE A 25 -3.37 -2.07 2.50
N HIS A 26 -4.54 -1.94 3.12
CA HIS A 26 -4.67 -2.15 4.57
C HIS A 26 -4.38 -3.60 4.97
N THR A 27 -4.83 -4.57 4.16
CA THR A 27 -4.49 -5.99 4.39
C THR A 27 -2.99 -6.23 4.30
N ILE A 28 -2.30 -5.62 3.32
CA ILE A 28 -0.83 -5.74 3.22
C ILE A 28 -0.15 -5.08 4.42
N LEU A 29 -0.57 -3.87 4.80
CA LEU A 29 0.04 -3.13 5.92
C LEU A 29 -0.22 -3.78 7.28
N LEU A 30 -1.35 -4.48 7.46
CA LEU A 30 -1.60 -5.33 8.62
C LEU A 30 -0.46 -6.35 8.83
N HIS A 31 0.07 -6.93 7.75
CA HIS A 31 1.18 -7.90 7.79
C HIS A 31 2.58 -7.26 7.72
N ARG A 32 2.66 -5.94 7.57
CA ARG A 32 3.92 -5.20 7.34
C ARG A 32 4.10 -4.04 8.32
N SER A 33 3.35 -4.08 9.41
CA SER A 33 3.47 -3.13 10.51
C SER A 33 3.54 -3.84 11.84
N THR A 34 4.07 -3.11 12.80
CA THR A 34 4.23 -3.51 14.17
C THR A 34 3.90 -2.32 15.07
N GLY A 35 3.83 -2.53 16.38
CA GLY A 35 3.70 -1.43 17.31
C GLY A 35 5.00 -0.68 17.46
N LYS A 36 4.94 0.47 18.13
CA LYS A 36 6.10 1.35 18.32
C LYS A 36 7.22 0.68 19.11
N TYR A 37 8.43 0.80 18.58
CA TYR A 37 9.66 0.41 19.25
C TYR A 37 10.03 1.46 20.29
N THR A 38 10.30 1.02 21.50
CA THR A 38 10.93 1.83 22.54
C THR A 38 12.26 1.19 22.90
N TYR A 39 13.36 1.82 22.48
CA TYR A 39 14.70 1.36 22.80
C TYR A 39 15.06 1.77 24.23
N ASN A 40 15.75 0.88 24.95
CA ASN A 40 16.20 1.14 26.31
C ASN A 40 17.54 1.90 26.30
N PRO A 41 17.60 3.15 26.80
CA PRO A 41 18.85 3.90 26.85
C PRO A 41 19.89 3.31 27.81
N GLN A 42 19.44 2.65 28.88
CA GLN A 42 20.31 2.06 29.92
C GLN A 42 20.84 0.68 29.55
N ASN A 43 20.21 -0.02 28.58
CA ASN A 43 20.65 -1.33 28.12
C ASN A 43 20.66 -1.40 26.58
N PRO A 44 21.76 -0.94 25.94
CA PRO A 44 21.89 -0.90 24.50
C PRO A 44 21.63 -2.26 23.85
N GLY A 45 20.76 -2.28 22.84
CA GLY A 45 20.37 -3.51 22.13
C GLY A 45 19.07 -4.14 22.63
N THR A 46 18.48 -3.62 23.71
CA THR A 46 17.15 -4.04 24.16
C THR A 46 16.07 -3.03 23.77
N PHE A 47 14.87 -3.54 23.47
CA PHE A 47 13.72 -2.74 23.10
C PHE A 47 12.42 -3.43 23.54
N SER A 48 11.37 -2.64 23.72
CA SER A 48 9.99 -3.12 23.78
C SER A 48 9.25 -2.71 22.51
N VAL A 49 8.21 -3.46 22.16
CA VAL A 49 7.33 -3.20 21.03
C VAL A 49 5.92 -3.00 21.56
N GLY A 50 5.28 -1.90 21.19
CA GLY A 50 3.90 -1.62 21.56
C GLY A 50 2.93 -2.63 20.96
N SER A 51 1.72 -2.71 21.53
CA SER A 51 0.64 -3.48 20.94
C SER A 51 0.05 -2.78 19.72
N VAL A 52 -0.53 -3.57 18.82
CA VAL A 52 -1.22 -3.08 17.63
C VAL A 52 -2.70 -3.42 17.74
N GLY A 53 -3.55 -2.41 17.57
CA GLY A 53 -5.00 -2.61 17.45
C GLY A 53 -5.39 -2.93 16.01
N VAL A 54 -6.49 -3.66 15.85
CA VAL A 54 -7.13 -3.93 14.56
C VAL A 54 -8.62 -3.63 14.64
N GLU A 55 -9.22 -3.24 13.52
CA GLU A 55 -10.65 -2.99 13.41
C GLU A 55 -11.20 -3.40 12.04
N ASP A 56 -12.45 -3.86 12.04
CA ASP A 56 -13.22 -4.15 10.83
C ASP A 56 -13.67 -2.83 10.21
N THR A 57 -13.54 -2.70 8.89
CA THR A 57 -13.96 -1.52 8.12
C THR A 57 -14.81 -1.95 6.94
N ASP A 58 -16.05 -1.48 6.93
CA ASP A 58 -16.98 -1.70 5.84
C ASP A 58 -16.67 -0.78 4.66
N CYS A 59 -16.70 -1.33 3.45
CA CYS A 59 -16.62 -0.55 2.22
C CYS A 59 -17.91 0.25 2.01
N THR A 60 -17.77 1.44 1.44
CA THR A 60 -18.91 2.34 1.18
C THR A 60 -19.57 2.11 -0.18
N SER A 61 -18.82 1.54 -1.12
CA SER A 61 -19.20 1.37 -2.54
C SER A 61 -19.41 -0.09 -2.96
N MET A 62 -19.23 -1.03 -2.02
CA MET A 62 -19.45 -2.46 -2.25
C MET A 62 -19.72 -3.19 -0.94
N GLU A 63 -20.36 -4.35 -1.03
CA GLU A 63 -20.59 -5.24 0.11
C GLU A 63 -19.32 -6.05 0.40
N PHE A 64 -18.38 -5.41 1.11
CA PHE A 64 -17.14 -6.01 1.55
C PHE A 64 -16.66 -5.37 2.85
N THR A 65 -16.06 -6.16 3.73
CA THR A 65 -15.47 -5.70 4.99
C THR A 65 -14.04 -6.20 5.05
N TYR A 66 -13.09 -5.31 5.36
CA TYR A 66 -11.68 -5.68 5.53
C TYR A 66 -11.19 -5.27 6.91
N VAL A 67 -10.13 -5.94 7.38
CA VAL A 67 -9.46 -5.61 8.63
C VAL A 67 -8.34 -4.61 8.35
N ARG A 68 -8.26 -3.55 9.14
CA ARG A 68 -7.13 -2.61 9.13
C ARG A 68 -6.54 -2.40 10.52
N LEU A 69 -5.38 -1.77 10.56
CA LEU A 69 -4.76 -1.34 11.80
C LEU A 69 -5.49 -0.12 12.39
N SER A 70 -5.60 -0.08 13.72
CA SER A 70 -6.22 1.02 14.48
C SER A 70 -5.32 2.26 14.58
N GLY A 71 -5.02 2.88 13.44
CA GLY A 71 -4.22 4.11 13.34
C GLY A 71 -4.78 5.04 12.28
N ASP A 72 -5.54 6.05 12.73
CA ASP A 72 -6.24 6.98 11.84
C ASP A 72 -5.28 7.77 10.95
N ASP A 73 -4.10 8.14 11.45
CA ASP A 73 -3.08 8.86 10.69
C ASP A 73 -2.57 8.06 9.48
N MET A 74 -2.42 6.74 9.62
CA MET A 74 -2.08 5.84 8.53
C MET A 74 -3.25 5.66 7.55
N ASP A 75 -4.48 5.51 8.05
CA ASP A 75 -5.67 5.44 7.18
C ASP A 75 -5.85 6.71 6.35
N HIS A 76 -5.72 7.89 6.96
CA HIS A 76 -5.81 9.18 6.26
C HIS A 76 -4.70 9.31 5.21
N TRP A 77 -3.48 8.87 5.51
CA TRP A 77 -2.39 8.89 4.54
C TRP A 77 -2.66 7.97 3.34
N ILE A 78 -3.08 6.73 3.58
CA ILE A 78 -3.44 5.77 2.51
C ILE A 78 -4.61 6.33 1.69
N ALA A 79 -5.63 6.87 2.34
CA ALA A 79 -6.77 7.48 1.68
C ALA A 79 -6.32 8.62 0.76
N GLY A 80 -5.42 9.50 1.20
CA GLY A 80 -4.89 10.57 0.36
C GLY A 80 -4.23 10.07 -0.93
N GLU A 81 -3.37 9.06 -0.83
CA GLU A 81 -2.68 8.47 -1.99
C GLU A 81 -3.66 7.78 -2.95
N VAL A 82 -4.60 7.00 -2.40
CA VAL A 82 -5.63 6.28 -3.18
C VAL A 82 -6.61 7.23 -3.85
N HIS A 83 -7.05 8.30 -3.18
CA HIS A 83 -7.90 9.33 -3.79
C HIS A 83 -7.16 10.09 -4.89
N GLY A 84 -5.87 10.37 -4.71
CA GLY A 84 -5.03 10.97 -5.75
C GLY A 84 -4.95 10.10 -7.00
N PHE A 85 -4.80 8.79 -6.82
CA PHE A 85 -4.87 7.81 -7.90
C PHE A 85 -6.25 7.77 -8.57
N ALA A 86 -7.33 7.60 -7.80
CA ALA A 86 -8.69 7.51 -8.31
C ALA A 86 -9.08 8.77 -9.10
N SER A 87 -8.73 9.96 -8.60
CA SER A 87 -8.97 11.23 -9.27
C SER A 87 -8.24 11.30 -10.62
N SER A 88 -6.97 10.87 -10.66
CA SER A 88 -6.18 10.88 -11.89
C SER A 88 -6.67 9.84 -12.90
N LEU A 89 -7.15 8.68 -12.42
CA LEU A 89 -7.74 7.65 -13.24
C LEU A 89 -9.07 8.12 -13.86
N CYS A 90 -9.92 8.79 -13.10
CA CYS A 90 -11.20 9.33 -13.58
C CYS A 90 -11.04 10.46 -14.59
N GLN A 91 -9.91 11.20 -14.56
CA GLN A 91 -9.59 12.24 -15.55
C GLN A 91 -9.21 11.69 -16.92
N GLN A 92 -8.92 10.38 -17.05
CA GLN A 92 -8.73 9.76 -18.35
C GLN A 92 -10.03 9.82 -19.16
N GLY A 93 -9.92 10.12 -20.46
CA GLY A 93 -11.07 10.32 -21.36
C GLY A 93 -12.05 9.14 -21.40
N ALA A 94 -13.22 9.37 -22.01
CA ALA A 94 -14.29 8.37 -22.11
C ALA A 94 -13.82 7.11 -22.86
N GLY A 95 -13.68 5.99 -22.13
CA GLY A 95 -13.18 4.71 -22.64
C GLY A 95 -12.83 3.75 -21.50
N SER A 96 -12.24 2.60 -21.82
CA SER A 96 -11.71 1.68 -20.80
C SER A 96 -10.54 2.35 -20.08
N ARG A 97 -10.77 2.79 -18.84
CA ARG A 97 -9.74 3.41 -17.99
C ARG A 97 -9.02 2.31 -17.24
N MET A 98 -7.70 2.28 -17.34
CA MET A 98 -6.87 1.31 -16.63
C MET A 98 -5.84 2.09 -15.82
N GLY A 99 -5.56 1.68 -14.60
CA GLY A 99 -4.50 2.26 -13.80
C GLY A 99 -3.81 1.21 -12.96
N LYS A 100 -2.55 1.46 -12.61
CA LYS A 100 -1.77 0.61 -11.72
C LYS A 100 -1.39 1.43 -10.49
N ILE A 101 -1.77 0.95 -9.30
CA ILE A 101 -1.34 1.54 -8.03
C ILE A 101 -0.48 0.52 -7.29
N SER A 102 0.65 0.96 -6.76
CA SER A 102 1.65 0.08 -6.14
C SER A 102 1.96 0.53 -4.71
N LEU A 103 2.03 -0.43 -3.80
CA LEU A 103 2.59 -0.28 -2.46
C LEU A 103 3.95 -0.98 -2.43
N GLU A 104 5.01 -0.21 -2.21
CA GLU A 104 6.38 -0.71 -2.24
C GLU A 104 7.07 -0.51 -0.89
N PHE A 105 7.72 -1.57 -0.40
CA PHE A 105 8.55 -1.57 0.79
C PHE A 105 10.03 -1.52 0.44
N TYR A 106 10.78 -0.71 1.19
CA TYR A 106 12.19 -0.48 0.95
C TYR A 106 12.98 -0.32 2.25
N GLU A 107 14.30 -0.38 2.15
CA GLU A 107 15.25 -0.03 3.21
C GLU A 107 16.13 1.13 2.73
N ARG A 108 16.50 2.04 3.64
CA ARG A 108 17.54 3.05 3.36
C ARG A 108 18.89 2.46 3.70
N LYS A 109 19.82 2.47 2.76
CA LYS A 109 21.21 2.10 3.04
C LYS A 109 21.93 3.27 3.67
N LYS A 110 22.76 3.00 4.68
CA LYS A 110 23.69 4.01 5.20
C LYS A 110 24.57 4.51 4.03
N PRO A 111 24.70 5.83 3.84
CA PRO A 111 25.51 6.38 2.77
C PRO A 111 26.94 5.87 2.93
N ARG A 112 27.50 5.32 1.85
CA ARG A 112 28.93 5.00 1.76
C ARG A 112 29.60 6.18 1.09
N TRP A 113 30.49 6.85 1.82
CA TRP A 113 31.43 7.90 1.38
C TRP A 113 31.08 8.64 0.06
N LEU A 114 30.71 9.93 0.18
CA LEU A 114 30.33 10.86 -0.91
C LEU A 114 29.18 10.41 -1.84
N LEU A 115 28.67 9.18 -1.73
CA LEU A 115 27.52 8.73 -2.51
C LEU A 115 26.20 9.09 -1.81
N PRO A 116 25.14 9.41 -2.59
CA PRO A 116 23.80 9.59 -2.06
C PRO A 116 23.34 8.35 -1.28
N ALA A 117 22.45 8.56 -0.30
CA ALA A 117 21.76 7.46 0.36
C ALA A 117 20.97 6.65 -0.68
N GLU A 118 21.27 5.37 -0.80
CA GLU A 118 20.55 4.46 -1.70
C GLU A 118 19.34 3.84 -0.99
N THR A 119 18.27 3.56 -1.73
CA THR A 119 17.17 2.72 -1.27
C THR A 119 17.27 1.33 -1.89
N SER A 120 16.93 0.30 -1.11
CA SER A 120 16.81 -1.07 -1.60
C SER A 120 15.37 -1.54 -1.44
N ASN A 121 14.69 -1.77 -2.56
CA ASN A 121 13.33 -2.32 -2.55
C ASN A 121 13.42 -3.81 -2.25
N TRP A 122 12.51 -4.31 -1.43
CA TRP A 122 12.49 -5.73 -1.07
C TRP A 122 11.13 -6.39 -1.32
N GLU A 123 10.06 -5.61 -1.44
CA GLU A 123 8.73 -6.13 -1.78
C GLU A 123 7.87 -5.04 -2.44
N THR A 124 7.17 -5.40 -3.52
CA THR A 124 6.26 -4.53 -4.27
C THR A 124 4.94 -5.26 -4.48
N TRP A 125 3.84 -4.59 -4.14
CA TRP A 125 2.48 -5.06 -4.33
C TRP A 125 1.78 -4.13 -5.30
N GLN A 126 1.36 -4.64 -6.44
CA GLN A 126 0.75 -3.86 -7.49
C GLN A 126 -0.70 -4.30 -7.71
N LEU A 127 -1.61 -3.33 -7.72
CA LEU A 127 -3.00 -3.51 -8.06
C LEU A 127 -3.27 -2.80 -9.40
N THR A 128 -3.61 -3.58 -10.43
CA THR A 128 -4.13 -3.07 -11.69
C THR A 128 -5.64 -2.99 -11.59
N LEU A 129 -6.20 -1.80 -11.84
CA LEU A 129 -7.64 -1.56 -11.82
C LEU A 129 -8.13 -1.23 -13.22
N HIS A 130 -9.08 -2.02 -13.70
CA HIS A 130 -9.82 -1.82 -14.94
C HIS A 130 -11.18 -1.23 -14.61
N VAL A 131 -11.40 0.03 -14.96
CA VAL A 131 -12.67 0.71 -14.68
C VAL A 131 -13.65 0.46 -15.81
N VAL A 132 -14.81 -0.08 -15.45
CA VAL A 132 -15.94 -0.33 -16.35
C VAL A 132 -17.17 0.44 -15.87
N GLU A 133 -18.04 0.79 -16.81
CA GLU A 133 -19.34 1.40 -16.54
C GLU A 133 -20.43 0.43 -17.01
N PRO A 134 -21.00 -0.37 -16.10
CA PRO A 134 -22.07 -1.30 -16.44
C PRO A 134 -23.25 -0.57 -17.09
N SER A 135 -23.80 -1.15 -18.15
CA SER A 135 -24.88 -0.53 -18.93
C SER A 135 -26.28 -0.88 -18.41
N THR A 136 -26.38 -1.95 -17.61
CA THR A 136 -27.63 -2.43 -17.02
C THR A 136 -27.46 -2.80 -15.54
N ASP A 137 -28.56 -2.80 -14.79
CA ASP A 137 -28.58 -3.22 -13.38
C ASP A 137 -28.14 -4.69 -13.22
N ALA A 138 -28.50 -5.57 -14.17
CA ALA A 138 -28.11 -6.96 -14.14
C ALA A 138 -26.58 -7.14 -14.29
N GLU A 139 -25.95 -6.38 -15.19
CA GLU A 139 -24.49 -6.33 -15.31
C GLU A 139 -23.85 -5.78 -14.04
N LEU A 140 -24.40 -4.70 -13.48
CA LEU A 140 -23.90 -4.09 -12.26
C LEU A 140 -23.89 -5.09 -11.08
N ILE A 141 -24.99 -5.81 -10.86
CA ILE A 141 -25.10 -6.81 -9.80
C ILE A 141 -24.08 -7.95 -10.01
N GLN A 142 -23.93 -8.42 -11.25
CA GLN A 142 -22.96 -9.47 -11.58
C GLN A 142 -21.51 -8.98 -11.34
N HIS A 143 -21.21 -7.74 -11.70
CA HIS A 143 -19.90 -7.13 -11.46
C HIS A 143 -19.60 -6.97 -9.97
N GLN A 144 -20.57 -6.48 -9.18
CA GLN A 144 -20.42 -6.33 -7.73
C GLN A 144 -20.11 -7.66 -7.06
N LYS A 145 -20.89 -8.71 -7.38
CA LYS A 145 -20.65 -10.05 -6.82
C LYS A 145 -19.26 -10.57 -7.15
N ARG A 146 -18.84 -10.44 -8.41
CA ARG A 146 -17.51 -10.90 -8.85
C ARG A 146 -16.39 -10.16 -8.12
N LEU A 147 -16.49 -8.83 -8.01
CA LEU A 147 -15.49 -8.02 -7.32
C LEU A 147 -15.33 -8.44 -5.85
N THR A 148 -16.45 -8.68 -5.15
CA THR A 148 -16.43 -9.15 -3.75
C THR A 148 -15.74 -10.52 -3.62
N GLU A 149 -16.02 -11.46 -4.51
CA GLU A 149 -15.37 -12.78 -4.54
C GLU A 149 -13.86 -12.65 -4.83
N GLU A 150 -13.48 -11.86 -5.84
CA GLU A 150 -12.08 -11.62 -6.20
C GLU A 150 -11.29 -10.93 -5.08
N LEU A 151 -11.88 -9.93 -4.41
CA LEU A 151 -11.26 -9.27 -3.26
C LEU A 151 -11.07 -10.21 -2.08
N ALA A 152 -12.04 -11.08 -1.79
CA ALA A 152 -11.90 -12.09 -0.75
C ALA A 152 -10.72 -13.02 -1.04
N ASP A 153 -10.59 -13.47 -2.28
CA ASP A 153 -9.47 -14.31 -2.72
C ASP A 153 -8.12 -13.59 -2.60
N ILE A 154 -8.05 -12.30 -2.96
CA ILE A 154 -6.85 -11.48 -2.81
C ILE A 154 -6.46 -11.35 -1.33
N VAL A 155 -7.41 -11.02 -0.45
CA VAL A 155 -7.15 -10.87 1.00
C VAL A 155 -6.63 -12.18 1.60
N LEU A 156 -7.28 -13.30 1.29
CA LEU A 156 -6.83 -14.62 1.73
C LEU A 156 -5.48 -15.00 1.12
N HIS A 157 -5.23 -14.63 -0.14
CA HIS A 157 -3.94 -14.85 -0.79
C HIS A 157 -2.82 -14.09 -0.08
N ILE A 158 -3.01 -12.79 0.20
CA ILE A 158 -2.06 -11.95 0.93
C ILE A 158 -1.70 -12.63 2.26
N GLY A 159 -2.68 -13.02 3.07
CA GLY A 159 -2.42 -13.70 4.36
C GLY A 159 -1.64 -15.01 4.23
N ARG A 160 -1.87 -15.79 3.16
CA ARG A 160 -1.12 -17.04 2.90
C ARG A 160 0.32 -16.80 2.48
N ILE A 161 0.62 -15.75 1.73
CA ILE A 161 1.99 -15.49 1.25
C ILE A 161 2.81 -14.67 2.25
N THR A 162 2.17 -13.80 3.03
CA THR A 162 2.84 -13.02 4.08
C THR A 162 3.22 -13.86 5.30
N SER A 163 2.59 -15.03 5.49
CA SER A 163 2.89 -15.99 6.56
C SER A 163 4.04 -16.94 6.24
N ARG A 164 4.53 -16.96 5.00
CA ARG A 164 5.69 -17.79 4.61
C ARG A 164 6.98 -17.20 5.19
N PRO A 165 7.96 -18.04 5.55
CA PRO A 165 9.26 -17.59 6.03
C PRO A 165 10.08 -17.02 4.86
N ASP A 166 9.73 -15.81 4.44
CA ASP A 166 10.43 -15.04 3.43
C ASP A 166 11.24 -13.91 4.08
N TYR A 167 12.09 -13.26 3.27
CA TYR A 167 12.85 -12.12 3.75
C TYR A 167 11.97 -10.97 4.22
N VAL A 168 12.27 -10.50 5.42
CA VAL A 168 11.92 -9.17 5.92
C VAL A 168 13.22 -8.50 6.43
N PRO A 169 13.29 -7.16 6.43
CA PRO A 169 14.42 -6.44 7.01
C PRO A 169 14.71 -6.92 8.43
N ARG A 170 16.00 -6.94 8.81
CA ARG A 170 16.40 -7.31 10.17
C ARG A 170 15.95 -6.25 11.17
N ASN A 171 15.70 -6.67 12.41
CA ASN A 171 15.40 -5.74 13.48
C ASN A 171 16.53 -4.70 13.63
N PRO A 172 16.20 -3.40 13.53
CA PRO A 172 17.18 -2.33 13.61
C PRO A 172 17.59 -2.06 15.06
N THR A 173 18.80 -1.54 15.23
CA THR A 173 19.26 -0.82 16.41
C THR A 173 18.68 0.60 16.42
N SER A 174 18.79 1.30 17.55
CA SER A 174 18.24 2.66 17.67
C SER A 174 18.79 3.64 16.61
N ASP A 175 20.05 3.49 16.21
CA ASP A 175 20.74 4.36 15.23
C ASP A 175 20.32 4.12 13.77
N ASN A 176 19.74 2.96 13.44
CA ASN A 176 19.31 2.63 12.08
C ASN A 176 17.81 2.33 11.99
N HIS A 177 17.03 2.63 13.04
CA HIS A 177 15.60 2.43 13.09
C HIS A 177 14.85 3.10 11.92
N ALA A 178 15.14 4.37 11.66
CA ALA A 178 14.56 5.15 10.56
C ALA A 178 15.02 4.74 9.14
N ASN A 179 15.88 3.72 9.05
CA ASN A 179 16.29 3.11 7.79
C ASN A 179 15.45 1.87 7.42
N VAL A 180 14.66 1.36 8.36
CA VAL A 180 13.85 0.15 8.20
C VAL A 180 12.37 0.45 8.43
N PHE A 181 12.05 1.26 9.43
CA PHE A 181 10.67 1.56 9.83
C PHE A 181 10.32 3.03 9.61
N GLU A 182 9.04 3.25 9.35
CA GLU A 182 8.43 4.56 9.31
C GLU A 182 8.24 5.12 10.74
N THR A 183 8.51 6.41 10.89
CA THR A 183 8.45 7.09 12.19
C THR A 183 7.37 8.16 12.25
N ARG A 184 6.73 8.51 11.12
CA ARG A 184 5.70 9.58 11.05
C ARG A 184 4.38 9.25 11.76
N PHE A 185 4.03 7.96 11.86
CA PHE A 185 2.77 7.54 12.47
C PHE A 185 2.88 7.51 14.00
N LEU A 186 1.80 7.77 14.73
CA LEU A 186 1.81 7.92 16.19
C LEU A 186 1.84 6.57 16.91
N SER A 187 0.89 5.70 16.61
CA SER A 187 0.69 4.41 17.30
C SER A 187 1.28 3.21 16.54
N LEU A 188 1.50 3.35 15.24
CA LEU A 188 1.94 2.28 14.36
C LEU A 188 3.37 2.47 13.88
N GLN A 189 3.99 1.36 13.50
CA GLN A 189 5.34 1.31 12.98
C GLN A 189 5.43 0.37 11.76
N PRO A 190 4.88 0.77 10.61
CA PRO A 190 5.07 0.06 9.34
C PRO A 190 6.54 0.09 8.93
N TYR A 191 6.97 -0.92 8.16
CA TYR A 191 8.21 -0.81 7.38
C TYR A 191 8.18 0.44 6.50
N LEU A 192 9.35 0.98 6.15
CA LEU A 192 9.42 2.07 5.18
C LEU A 192 8.75 1.65 3.89
N HIS A 193 7.80 2.48 3.45
CA HIS A 193 6.99 2.21 2.28
C HIS A 193 6.63 3.48 1.53
N ARG A 194 6.16 3.31 0.30
CA ARG A 194 5.59 4.36 -0.52
C ARG A 194 4.45 3.81 -1.36
N ILE A 195 3.47 4.66 -1.63
CA ILE A 195 2.46 4.40 -2.65
C ILE A 195 2.79 5.26 -3.87
N TYR A 196 2.66 4.69 -5.05
CA TYR A 196 2.76 5.41 -6.32
C TYR A 196 1.82 4.77 -7.34
N TYR A 197 1.51 5.48 -8.41
CA TYR A 197 0.66 4.97 -9.47
C TYR A 197 1.17 5.31 -10.86
N GLU A 198 0.80 4.46 -11.81
CA GLU A 198 1.08 4.58 -13.23
C GLU A 198 -0.25 4.53 -13.99
N LEU A 199 -0.45 5.49 -14.89
CA LEU A 199 -1.57 5.52 -15.81
C LEU A 199 -1.04 5.25 -17.23
N PRO A 200 -1.80 4.56 -18.10
CA PRO A 200 -1.50 4.48 -19.52
C PRO A 200 -1.28 5.89 -20.05
N ALA A 201 -0.14 6.11 -20.71
CA ALA A 201 0.11 7.37 -21.38
C ALA A 201 -0.95 7.53 -22.48
N GLU A 202 -1.61 8.69 -22.55
CA GLU A 202 -2.29 9.08 -23.78
C GLU A 202 -1.23 9.02 -24.88
N THR A 203 -1.53 8.34 -25.99
CA THR A 203 -0.64 8.24 -27.15
C THR A 203 -0.35 9.63 -27.71
N MET A 204 0.62 10.34 -27.11
CA MET A 204 1.58 11.31 -27.63
C MET A 204 2.44 11.81 -26.43
N ALA A 205 3.71 11.42 -26.42
CA ALA A 205 4.81 11.94 -25.57
C ALA A 205 4.75 11.69 -24.04
N GLY A 206 5.50 10.67 -23.62
CA GLY A 206 6.20 10.66 -22.32
C GLY A 206 5.43 10.04 -21.15
N THR A 207 5.89 8.89 -20.67
CA THR A 207 5.47 8.29 -19.40
C THR A 207 5.77 9.26 -18.25
N VAL A 208 4.77 10.01 -17.79
CA VAL A 208 4.87 10.83 -16.59
C VAL A 208 4.76 9.91 -15.37
N ARG A 209 5.89 9.40 -14.89
CA ARG A 209 5.98 8.93 -13.51
C ARG A 209 5.78 10.13 -12.61
N LYS A 210 4.54 10.35 -12.15
CA LYS A 210 4.25 11.35 -11.12
C LYS A 210 4.73 10.80 -9.78
N LEU A 211 6.06 10.80 -9.58
CA LEU A 211 6.64 10.71 -8.25
C LEU A 211 6.23 11.98 -7.52
N ILE A 212 5.21 11.90 -6.68
CA ILE A 212 4.89 12.98 -5.74
C ILE A 212 6.09 13.07 -4.79
N ARG A 213 6.96 14.01 -5.11
CA ARG A 213 8.16 14.36 -4.35
C ARG A 213 7.70 15.21 -3.18
N ASN A 214 7.60 14.62 -1.99
CA ASN A 214 7.64 15.28 -0.67
C ASN A 214 8.07 14.17 0.31
N THR A 215 9.12 14.29 1.13
CA THR A 215 9.36 15.37 2.10
C THR A 215 10.86 15.48 2.36
N PHE A 216 11.51 16.55 1.86
CA PHE A 216 12.67 17.11 2.56
C PHE A 216 12.11 18.08 3.59
N ALA A 217 12.07 17.66 4.85
CA ALA A 217 12.09 18.57 5.98
C ALA A 217 13.50 18.45 6.57
N TYR A 218 14.16 19.61 6.70
CA TYR A 218 15.44 19.77 7.39
C TYR A 218 15.37 19.28 8.83
#